data_AF-A0A1F6M838-F1
#
_entry.id   AF-A0A1F6M838-F1
#
_cell.length_a   1.000
_cell.length_b   1.000
_cell.length_c   1.000
_cell.angle_alpha   90.00
_cell.angle_beta   90.00
_cell.angle_gamma   90.00
#
_symmetry.space_group_name_H-M   'P 1'
#
loop_
_entity.id
_entity.type
_entity.pdbx_description
1 polymer ?
#
loop_
_entity_poly.entity_id
_entity_poly.type
_entity_poly.pdbx_seq_one_letter_code
_entity_poly.pdbx_strand_id
1 'polypeptide(L)'
;MFWQHLHEKHKSERLRRLKFYACAIELLEHSPHEPITKIDIDNQSELLHRFGGTDSGGIVFYVQVKEDRATGEKSLISIFPEK
;
A
#
# COMPACT_ATOMS: atom_id res chain seq x y z
N MET A 1 -2.20 6.21 -9.57
CA MET A 1 -0.93 5.52 -9.24
C MET A 1 -0.27 6.12 -7.99
N PHE A 2 0.62 5.39 -7.30
CA PHE A 2 1.22 5.76 -6.01
C PHE A 2 1.67 7.23 -5.89
N TRP A 3 2.51 7.70 -6.82
CA TRP A 3 3.03 9.07 -6.75
C TRP A 3 1.92 10.11 -6.80
N GLN A 4 0.92 9.95 -7.67
CA GLN A 4 -0.23 10.84 -7.74
C GLN A 4 -0.98 10.87 -6.40
N HIS A 5 -1.28 9.70 -5.83
CA HIS A 5 -1.97 9.60 -4.55
C HIS A 5 -1.17 10.19 -3.37
N LEU A 6 0.15 10.07 -3.44
CA LEU A 6 1.06 10.66 -2.45
C LEU A 6 1.12 12.19 -2.58
N HIS A 7 1.07 12.72 -3.80
CA HIS A 7 1.09 14.16 -4.08
C HIS A 7 -0.21 14.88 -3.71
N GLU A 8 -1.34 14.16 -3.64
CA GLU A 8 -2.62 14.67 -3.10
C GLU A 8 -2.57 14.97 -1.60
N LYS A 9 -1.57 14.44 -0.87
CA LYS A 9 -1.47 14.61 0.59
C LYS A 9 -0.75 15.91 0.96
N HIS A 10 -1.10 16.46 2.11
CA HIS A 10 -0.38 17.57 2.70
C HIS A 10 1.11 17.24 2.88
N LYS A 11 2.00 18.24 2.78
CA LYS A 11 3.46 18.05 2.79
C LYS A 11 3.96 17.20 3.96
N SER A 12 3.43 17.42 5.16
CA SER A 12 3.79 16.65 6.36
C SER A 12 3.43 15.17 6.24
N GLU A 13 2.21 14.87 5.78
CA GLU A 13 1.71 13.51 5.58
C GLU A 13 2.47 12.80 4.44
N ARG A 14 2.78 13.52 3.36
CA ARG A 14 3.62 13.01 2.28
C ARG A 14 4.98 12.55 2.79
N LEU A 15 5.66 13.39 3.59
CA LEU A 15 6.95 13.03 4.17
C LEU A 15 6.83 11.84 5.12
N ARG A 16 5.77 11.79 5.93
CA ARG A 16 5.51 10.66 6.84
C ARG A 16 5.36 9.35 6.08
N ARG A 17 4.55 9.33 5.00
CA ARG A 17 4.34 8.14 4.16
C ARG A 17 5.58 7.70 3.40
N LEU A 18 6.35 8.67 2.88
CA LEU A 18 7.56 8.38 2.11
C LEU A 18 8.65 7.68 2.95
N LYS A 19 8.68 7.89 4.28
CA LYS A 19 9.59 7.17 5.19
C LYS A 19 9.41 5.65 5.14
N PHE A 20 8.18 5.19 4.92
CA PHE A 20 7.84 3.77 4.84
C PHE A 20 8.05 3.18 3.45
N TYR A 21 8.51 3.95 2.46
CA TYR A 21 8.63 3.46 1.08
C TYR A 21 9.62 2.30 0.96
N ALA A 22 10.78 2.39 1.62
CA ALA A 22 11.75 1.29 1.65
C ALA A 22 11.19 0.05 2.36
N CYS A 23 10.56 0.24 3.53
CA CYS A 23 9.91 -0.85 4.28
C CYS A 23 8.79 -1.51 3.48
N ALA A 24 8.07 -0.76 2.65
CA ALA A 24 7.01 -1.30 1.80
C ALA A 24 7.56 -2.19 0.68
N ILE A 25 8.71 -1.84 0.09
CA ILE A 25 9.36 -2.70 -0.92
C ILE A 25 9.78 -4.01 -0.27
N GLU A 26 10.49 -3.94 0.86
CA GLU A 26 10.92 -5.11 1.61
C GLU A 26 9.74 -6.01 2.01
N LEU A 27 8.65 -5.41 2.49
CA LEU A 27 7.43 -6.14 2.82
C LEU A 27 6.84 -6.85 1.59
N LEU A 28 6.77 -6.19 0.44
CA LEU A 28 6.20 -6.80 -0.77
C LEU A 28 7.08 -7.92 -1.34
N GLU A 29 8.41 -7.81 -1.20
CA GLU A 29 9.35 -8.82 -1.69
C GLU A 29 9.43 -10.05 -0.78
N HIS A 30 9.27 -9.86 0.53
CA HIS A 30 9.57 -10.88 1.53
C HIS A 30 8.40 -11.26 2.44
N SER A 31 7.20 -10.68 2.28
CA SER A 31 6.06 -11.01 3.13
C SER A 31 5.73 -12.51 3.03
N PRO A 32 5.82 -13.26 4.14
CA PRO A 32 5.38 -14.65 4.18
C PRO A 32 3.85 -14.75 4.35
N HIS A 33 3.19 -13.63 4.67
CA HIS A 33 1.76 -13.57 4.93
C HIS A 33 1.01 -13.09 3.70
N GLU A 34 -0.14 -13.71 3.43
CA GLU A 34 -1.04 -13.25 2.38
C GLU A 34 -1.66 -11.89 2.74
N PRO A 35 -1.85 -10.99 1.77
CA PRO A 35 -2.52 -9.73 2.00
C PRO A 35 -4.02 -9.94 2.25
N ILE A 36 -4.61 -9.04 3.02
CA ILE A 36 -6.07 -8.94 3.09
C ILE A 36 -6.56 -8.40 1.76
N THR A 37 -7.30 -9.22 1.01
CA THR A 37 -7.81 -8.88 -0.32
C THR A 37 -9.30 -8.55 -0.26
N LYS A 38 -9.71 -7.44 -0.87
CA LYS A 38 -11.11 -7.03 -1.00
C LYS A 38 -11.40 -6.53 -2.40
N ILE A 39 -12.63 -6.68 -2.87
CA ILE A 39 -13.09 -6.03 -4.10
C ILE A 39 -13.17 -4.52 -3.83
N ASP A 40 -12.70 -3.71 -4.78
CA ASP A 40 -12.87 -2.26 -4.69
C ASP A 40 -14.37 -1.91 -4.79
N ILE A 41 -14.85 -1.10 -3.86
CA ILE A 41 -16.27 -0.69 -3.78
C ILE A 41 -16.60 0.22 -4.94
N ASP A 42 -15.66 1.07 -5.33
CA ASP A 42 -15.83 2.04 -6.41
C ASP A 42 -15.66 1.37 -7.78
N ASN A 43 -14.90 0.27 -7.84
CA ASN A 43 -14.65 -0.47 -9.07
C ASN A 43 -14.59 -1.99 -8.88
N GLN A 44 -15.68 -2.69 -9.19
CA GLN A 44 -15.76 -4.15 -9.01
C GLN A 44 -14.83 -4.96 -9.93
N SER A 45 -14.21 -4.33 -10.94
CA SER A 45 -13.17 -4.95 -11.76
C SER A 45 -11.80 -4.97 -11.08
N GLU A 46 -11.68 -4.38 -9.89
CA GLU A 46 -10.40 -4.22 -9.20
C GLU A 46 -10.40 -4.91 -7.84
N LEU A 47 -9.25 -5.46 -7.47
CA LEU A 47 -8.98 -5.98 -6.14
C LEU A 47 -8.00 -5.06 -5.41
N LEU A 48 -8.22 -4.88 -4.12
CA LEU A 48 -7.34 -4.16 -3.22
C LEU A 48 -6.70 -5.15 -2.26
N HIS A 49 -5.40 -5.32 -2.39
CA HIS A 49 -4.56 -6.12 -1.50
C HIS A 49 -3.91 -5.21 -0.47
N ARG A 50 -4.12 -5.50 0.81
CA ARG A 50 -3.50 -4.78 1.92
C ARG A 50 -2.53 -5.69 2.66
N PHE A 51 -1.27 -5.30 2.64
CA PHE A 51 -0.20 -5.90 3.43
C PHE A 51 0.00 -5.07 4.71
N GLY A 52 0.17 -5.75 5.84
CA GLY A 52 0.54 -5.13 7.10
C GLY A 52 2.00 -5.42 7.42
N GLY A 53 2.74 -4.41 7.88
CA GLY A 53 4.12 -4.54 8.32
C GLY A 53 4.39 -3.66 9.52
N THR A 54 5.54 -3.89 10.16
CA THR A 54 6.02 -3.08 11.28
C THR A 54 7.42 -2.61 10.95
N ASP A 55 7.71 -1.32 11.11
CA ASP A 55 9.06 -0.81 10.92
C ASP A 55 9.99 -1.18 12.08
N SER A 56 11.29 -0.87 11.95
CA SER A 56 12.27 -1.11 13.01
C SER A 56 12.00 -0.32 14.30
N GLY A 57 11.17 0.71 14.24
CA GLY A 57 10.73 1.52 15.38
C GLY A 57 9.46 0.99 16.05
N GLY A 58 8.89 -0.13 15.57
CA GLY A 58 7.65 -0.69 16.09
C GLY A 58 6.38 -0.03 15.56
N ILE A 59 6.49 0.85 14.56
CA ILE A 59 5.33 1.51 13.96
C ILE A 59 4.70 0.57 12.93
N VAL A 60 3.43 0.22 13.16
CA VAL A 60 2.65 -0.54 12.20
C VAL A 60 2.31 0.35 11.00
N PHE A 61 2.46 -0.19 9.80
CA PHE A 61 2.10 0.46 8.56
C PHE A 61 1.45 -0.52 7.60
N TYR A 62 0.72 0.04 6.63
CA TYR A 62 0.00 -0.71 5.62
C TYR A 62 0.44 -0.30 4.23
N VAL A 63 0.56 -1.31 3.37
CA VAL A 63 0.84 -1.16 1.94
C VAL A 63 -0.38 -1.63 1.17
N GLN A 64 -0.93 -0.77 0.32
CA GLN A 64 -2.08 -1.06 -0.52
C GLN A 64 -1.66 -1.19 -1.98
N VAL A 65 -1.92 -2.37 -2.54
CA VAL A 65 -1.70 -2.71 -3.94
C VAL A 65 -3.06 -2.96 -4.58
N LYS A 66 -3.25 -2.43 -5.79
CA LYS A 66 -4.43 -2.67 -6.60
C LYS A 66 -4.10 -3.70 -7.67
N GLU A 67 -5.01 -4.61 -7.93
CA GLU A 67 -4.95 -5.57 -9.04
C GLU A 67 -6.15 -5.37 -9.97
N ASP A 68 -5.89 -5.24 -11.26
CA ASP A 68 -6.92 -5.35 -12.30
C ASP A 68 -7.29 -6.82 -12.51
N ARG A 69 -8.57 -7.18 -12.38
CA ARG A 69 -9.01 -8.59 -12.45
C ARG A 69 -8.95 -9.18 -13.85
N ALA A 70 -8.98 -8.36 -14.90
CA ALA A 70 -8.96 -8.82 -16.28
C ALA A 70 -7.54 -9.08 -16.76
N THR A 71 -6.60 -8.20 -16.39
CA THR A 71 -5.20 -8.29 -16.83
C THR A 71 -4.27 -8.94 -15.79
N GLY A 72 -4.68 -8.97 -14.52
CA GLY A 72 -3.84 -9.38 -13.39
C GLY A 72 -2.76 -8.36 -13.03
N GLU A 73 -2.75 -7.19 -13.67
CA GLU A 73 -1.76 -6.14 -13.46
C GLU A 73 -1.88 -5.58 -12.04
N LYS A 74 -0.75 -5.56 -11.32
CA LYS A 74 -0.65 -5.06 -9.96
C LYS A 74 0.05 -3.72 -9.91
N SER A 75 -0.54 -2.76 -9.22
CA SER A 75 -0.01 -1.40 -9.05
C SER A 75 0.00 -1.00 -7.58
N LEU A 76 1.13 -0.49 -7.10
CA LEU A 76 1.22 0.15 -5.78
C LEU A 76 0.33 1.40 -5.75
N ILE A 77 -0.55 1.51 -4.77
CA ILE A 77 -1.48 2.63 -4.61
C ILE A 77 -1.09 3.54 -3.47
N SER A 78 -0.83 2.97 -2.28
CA SER A 78 -0.64 3.79 -1.09
C SER A 78 0.18 3.07 -0.04
N ILE A 79 0.89 3.85 0.77
CA ILE A 79 1.58 3.39 1.97
C ILE A 79 1.18 4.36 3.07
N PHE A 80 0.75 3.86 4.22
CA PHE A 80 0.30 4.70 5.31
C PHE A 80 0.47 4.00 6.67
N PRO A 81 0.83 4.74 7.72
CA PRO A 81 0.93 4.18 9.07
C PRO A 81 -0.46 3.81 9.62
N GLU A 82 -0.49 2.85 10.54
CA GLU A 82 -1.62 2.65 11.44
C GLU A 82 -1.80 3.92 12.30
N LYS A 83 -3.06 4.30 12.54
CA LYS A 83 -3.41 5.58 13.18
C LYS A 83 -2.90 5.67 14.60
#